data_AF-A0A6I5C4L8-F1
#
_entry.id   AF-A0A6I5C4L8-F1
#
_cell.length_a   1.000
_cell.length_b   1.000
_cell.length_c   1.000
_cell.angle_alpha   90.00
_cell.angle_beta   90.00
_cell.angle_gamma   90.00
#
_symmetry.space_group_name_H-M   'P 1'
#
loop_
_entity.id
_entity.type
_entity.pdbx_description
1 polymer ?
#
loop_
_entity_poly.entity_id
_entity_poly.type
_entity_poly.pdbx_seq_one_letter_code
_entity_poly.pdbx_strand_id
1 'polypeptide(L)'
;IALVPALRPGSATAAQHTGAGTRTESAPGTAEPPATTGVAFPIQCGPLKPVVAEQATGDLDHDGRPETVAVVHCDGSMGTPPDAVYVLTRARETGATRVVATLVDPKDRFTVTDFAVRAGEVTATLLGYSSTDVPNCCPDLKDGAKWRWHNGAFVRSGPQRSRSV
;
A
#
# COMPACT_ATOMS: atom_id res chain seq x y z
N ILE A 1 -34.72 -54.88 -30.15
CA ILE A 1 -33.69 -53.81 -30.01
C ILE A 1 -33.29 -53.79 -28.54
N ALA A 2 -32.00 -53.93 -28.26
CA ALA A 2 -31.43 -54.35 -26.99
C ALA A 2 -31.23 -53.19 -25.99
N LEU A 3 -31.35 -53.49 -24.69
CA LEU A 3 -30.93 -52.63 -23.59
C LEU A 3 -29.41 -52.73 -23.42
N VAL A 4 -28.74 -51.60 -23.22
CA VAL A 4 -27.34 -51.52 -22.80
C VAL A 4 -27.21 -50.69 -21.52
N PRO A 5 -26.57 -51.22 -20.46
CA PRO A 5 -26.29 -50.46 -19.25
C PRO A 5 -24.92 -49.76 -19.38
N ALA A 6 -24.84 -48.49 -18.97
CA ALA A 6 -23.57 -47.76 -18.89
C ALA A 6 -23.08 -47.71 -17.43
N LEU A 7 -21.77 -47.97 -17.30
CA LEU A 7 -21.04 -48.34 -16.10
C LEU A 7 -20.95 -47.21 -15.06
N ARG A 8 -20.94 -47.59 -13.77
CA ARG A 8 -20.58 -46.72 -12.65
C ARG A 8 -19.06 -46.51 -12.62
N PRO A 9 -18.54 -45.28 -12.44
CA PRO A 9 -17.12 -45.08 -12.16
C PRO A 9 -16.79 -45.62 -10.76
N GLY A 10 -15.71 -46.41 -10.71
CA GLY A 10 -15.24 -47.12 -9.52
C GLY A 10 -14.74 -46.19 -8.43
N SER A 11 -14.93 -46.62 -7.19
CA SER A 11 -14.33 -46.05 -5.99
C SER A 11 -12.82 -46.04 -6.13
N ALA A 12 -12.22 -44.85 -6.26
CA ALA A 12 -10.78 -44.69 -6.14
C ALA A 12 -10.40 -44.75 -4.66
N THR A 13 -9.91 -45.92 -4.24
CA THR A 13 -9.29 -46.15 -2.93
C THR A 13 -8.09 -45.22 -2.76
N ALA A 14 -8.16 -44.32 -1.77
CA ALA A 14 -7.01 -43.54 -1.32
C ALA A 14 -5.98 -44.50 -0.70
N ALA A 15 -4.82 -44.62 -1.36
CA ALA A 15 -3.66 -45.28 -0.78
C ALA A 15 -3.13 -44.41 0.38
N GLN A 16 -3.29 -44.89 1.61
CA GLN A 16 -2.61 -44.34 2.76
C GLN A 16 -1.15 -44.76 2.68
N HIS A 17 -0.27 -43.83 2.30
CA HIS A 17 1.17 -44.00 2.51
C HIS A 17 1.49 -43.76 3.98
N THR A 18 1.55 -44.85 4.75
CA THR A 18 2.27 -44.90 6.02
C THR A 18 3.76 -45.03 5.73
N GLY A 19 4.55 -44.02 6.08
CA GLY A 19 6.02 -44.16 6.06
C GLY A 19 6.80 -42.85 6.11
N ALA A 20 7.41 -42.61 7.27
CA ALA A 20 8.62 -41.82 7.50
C ALA A 20 8.62 -40.32 7.08
N GLY A 21 8.34 -39.47 8.08
CA GLY A 21 9.15 -38.28 8.38
C GLY A 21 9.56 -37.38 7.21
N THR A 22 8.63 -36.92 6.38
CA THR A 22 8.85 -35.73 5.59
C THR A 22 8.80 -34.54 6.54
N ARG A 23 9.98 -34.02 6.91
CA ARG A 23 10.11 -32.62 7.33
C ARG A 23 9.42 -31.82 6.24
N THR A 24 8.23 -31.30 6.54
CA THR A 24 7.59 -30.27 5.73
C THR A 24 8.60 -29.13 5.67
N GLU A 25 9.33 -29.07 4.56
CA GLU A 25 10.11 -27.90 4.23
C GLU A 25 9.09 -26.78 4.12
N SER A 26 9.06 -25.92 5.16
CA SER A 26 8.23 -24.74 5.17
C SER A 26 8.54 -24.00 3.88
N ALA A 27 7.55 -23.89 2.99
CA ALA A 27 7.61 -22.94 1.91
C ALA A 27 8.08 -21.60 2.50
N PRO A 28 8.97 -20.84 1.84
CA PRO A 28 9.44 -19.57 2.36
C PRO A 28 8.20 -18.74 2.68
N GLY A 29 7.94 -18.53 3.98
CA GLY A 29 6.81 -17.73 4.40
C GLY A 29 7.04 -16.33 3.83
N THR A 30 6.09 -15.84 3.02
CA THR A 30 6.07 -14.45 2.59
C THR A 30 6.32 -13.59 3.84
N ALA A 31 7.41 -12.81 3.85
CA ALA A 31 7.72 -11.95 4.97
C ALA A 31 6.48 -11.07 5.25
N GLU A 32 6.07 -10.95 6.52
CA GLU A 32 4.96 -10.08 6.88
C GLU A 32 5.26 -8.63 6.42
N PRO A 33 4.30 -7.74 6.15
CA PRO A 33 4.61 -6.32 5.89
C PRO A 33 5.00 -5.54 7.17
N PRO A 34 5.81 -4.47 7.10
CA PRO A 34 6.12 -3.63 8.25
C PRO A 34 4.87 -3.01 8.89
N ALA A 35 4.74 -3.08 10.22
CA ALA A 35 3.67 -2.40 10.94
C ALA A 35 3.92 -0.88 11.01
N THR A 36 2.84 -0.08 11.04
CA THR A 36 2.89 1.38 11.20
C THR A 36 2.90 1.83 12.66
N THR A 37 2.50 0.95 13.58
CA THR A 37 2.51 1.21 15.03
C THR A 37 3.93 1.48 15.53
N GLY A 38 4.11 2.59 16.25
CA GLY A 38 5.40 2.98 16.83
C GLY A 38 6.40 3.56 15.83
N VAL A 39 6.01 3.77 14.57
CA VAL A 39 6.85 4.41 13.56
C VAL A 39 6.88 5.93 13.79
N ALA A 40 8.08 6.50 13.79
CA ALA A 40 8.28 7.93 13.77
C ALA A 40 8.14 8.47 12.35
N PHE A 41 6.94 8.90 11.97
CA PHE A 41 6.71 9.57 10.69
C PHE A 41 7.32 10.98 10.68
N PRO A 42 7.96 11.42 9.59
CA PRO A 42 8.66 12.70 9.54
C PRO A 42 7.73 13.93 9.43
N ILE A 43 6.41 13.73 9.30
CA ILE A 43 5.40 14.80 9.30
C ILE A 43 5.51 15.65 10.58
N GLN A 44 5.44 16.97 10.42
CA GLN A 44 5.55 17.92 11.53
C GLN A 44 4.17 18.41 11.95
N CYS A 45 3.62 17.80 13.00
CA CYS A 45 2.28 18.12 13.49
C CYS A 45 2.23 19.17 14.61
N GLY A 46 3.38 19.71 15.01
CA GLY A 46 3.47 20.60 16.17
C GLY A 46 2.95 19.89 17.43
N PRO A 47 1.93 20.45 18.12
CA PRO A 47 1.36 19.82 19.31
C PRO A 47 0.44 18.63 19.00
N LEU A 48 -0.02 18.48 17.75
CA LEU A 48 -0.90 17.40 17.34
C LEU A 48 -0.10 16.12 17.08
N LYS A 49 -0.79 14.98 17.07
CA LYS A 49 -0.19 13.69 16.79
C LYS A 49 -0.37 13.34 15.31
N PRO A 50 0.61 12.67 14.68
CA PRO A 50 0.37 12.00 13.41
C PRO A 50 -0.58 10.82 13.60
N VAL A 51 -1.51 10.65 12.67
CA VAL A 51 -2.45 9.53 12.61
C VAL A 51 -2.38 8.89 11.24
N VAL A 52 -2.41 7.55 11.20
CA VAL A 52 -2.47 6.78 9.96
C VAL A 52 -3.95 6.68 9.57
N ALA A 53 -4.32 7.35 8.49
CA ALA A 53 -5.70 7.37 7.98
C ALA A 53 -6.02 6.10 7.18
N GLU A 54 -5.06 5.67 6.36
CA GLU A 54 -5.18 4.50 5.50
C GLU A 54 -3.79 3.87 5.30
N GLN A 55 -3.75 2.57 5.02
CA GLN A 55 -2.51 1.89 4.66
C GLN A 55 -2.77 0.71 3.73
N ALA A 56 -1.79 0.38 2.91
CA ALA A 56 -1.80 -0.77 2.02
C ALA A 56 -0.39 -1.38 1.93
N THR A 57 -0.32 -2.65 1.50
CA THR A 57 0.94 -3.39 1.47
C THR A 57 1.16 -4.04 0.11
N GLY A 58 2.42 -4.27 -0.24
CA GLY A 58 2.81 -4.93 -1.46
C GLY A 58 4.32 -4.92 -1.64
N ASP A 59 4.84 -5.85 -2.43
CA ASP A 59 6.23 -5.86 -2.87
C ASP A 59 6.42 -4.78 -3.95
N LEU A 60 6.96 -3.62 -3.55
CA LEU A 60 7.03 -2.43 -4.39
C LEU A 60 8.34 -2.32 -5.17
N ASP A 61 9.41 -2.93 -4.67
CA ASP A 61 10.72 -2.96 -5.31
C ASP A 61 11.06 -4.30 -5.98
N HIS A 62 10.16 -5.28 -5.89
CA HIS A 62 10.27 -6.62 -6.45
C HIS A 62 11.39 -7.46 -5.84
N ASP A 63 11.73 -7.22 -4.56
CA ASP A 63 12.74 -7.99 -3.83
C ASP A 63 12.19 -9.23 -3.10
N GLY A 64 10.87 -9.46 -3.18
CA GLY A 64 10.16 -10.56 -2.55
C GLY A 64 9.73 -10.27 -1.10
N ARG A 65 9.96 -9.07 -0.58
CA ARG A 65 9.49 -8.61 0.74
C ARG A 65 8.49 -7.48 0.53
N PRO A 66 7.34 -7.51 1.21
CA PRO A 66 6.38 -6.44 1.07
C PRO A 66 6.79 -5.19 1.87
N GLU A 67 6.56 -4.04 1.26
CA GLU A 67 6.50 -2.73 1.91
C GLU A 67 5.09 -2.46 2.45
N THR A 68 5.03 -1.47 3.36
CA THR A 68 3.77 -0.84 3.77
C THR A 68 3.78 0.60 3.30
N VAL A 69 2.68 1.06 2.73
CA VAL A 69 2.47 2.46 2.35
C VAL A 69 1.38 3.01 3.25
N ALA A 70 1.66 4.13 3.92
CA ALA A 70 0.77 4.76 4.88
C ALA A 70 0.39 6.17 4.45
N VAL A 71 -0.90 6.46 4.44
CA VAL A 71 -1.45 7.82 4.36
C VAL A 71 -1.54 8.35 5.79
N VAL A 72 -0.87 9.46 6.06
CA VAL A 72 -0.70 10.01 7.40
C VAL A 72 -1.02 11.49 7.39
N HIS A 73 -1.82 11.94 8.35
CA HIS A 73 -2.04 13.37 8.60
C HIS A 73 -1.94 13.69 10.08
N CYS A 74 -1.99 14.97 10.42
CA CYS A 74 -2.06 15.40 11.81
C CYS A 74 -3.49 15.31 12.33
N ASP A 75 -3.67 14.90 13.58
CA ASP A 75 -4.97 14.77 14.27
C ASP A 75 -5.62 16.14 14.56
N GLY A 76 -6.05 16.82 13.51
CA GLY A 76 -6.70 18.13 13.56
C GLY A 76 -8.21 17.99 13.65
N SER A 77 -8.83 18.75 14.54
CA SER A 77 -10.30 18.75 14.73
C SER A 77 -11.06 19.65 13.74
N MET A 78 -10.35 20.47 12.96
CA MET A 78 -10.97 21.42 12.02
C MET A 78 -10.29 21.37 10.65
N GLY A 79 -11.11 21.28 9.60
CA GLY A 79 -10.66 21.13 8.21
C GLY A 79 -10.17 19.72 7.91
N THR A 80 -9.65 19.52 6.70
CA THR A 80 -8.94 18.29 6.32
C THR A 80 -7.45 18.62 6.28
N PRO A 81 -6.67 18.19 7.28
CA PRO A 81 -5.23 18.43 7.27
C PRO A 81 -4.60 17.80 6.02
N PRO A 82 -3.54 18.40 5.46
CA PRO A 82 -2.81 17.79 4.36
C PRO A 82 -2.30 16.41 4.73
N ASP A 83 -2.43 15.47 3.80
CA ASP A 83 -1.90 14.13 3.94
C ASP A 83 -0.43 14.08 3.49
N ALA A 84 0.32 13.23 4.16
CA ALA A 84 1.59 12.71 3.71
C ALA A 84 1.41 11.25 3.31
N VAL A 85 2.18 10.78 2.32
CA VAL A 85 2.21 9.36 1.95
C VAL A 85 3.62 8.85 2.12
N TYR A 86 3.81 7.88 3.01
CA TYR A 86 5.10 7.31 3.35
C TYR A 86 5.21 5.85 2.92
N VAL A 87 6.40 5.44 2.47
CA VAL A 87 6.73 4.02 2.24
C VAL A 87 7.63 3.53 3.36
N LEU A 88 7.25 2.40 3.95
CA LEU A 88 7.94 1.73 5.03
C LEU A 88 8.48 0.39 4.53
N THR A 89 9.69 0.06 4.95
CA THR A 89 10.29 -1.28 4.77
C THR A 89 10.91 -1.75 6.08
N ARG A 90 11.31 -3.02 6.16
CA ARG A 90 12.15 -3.53 7.25
C ARG A 90 13.61 -3.51 6.86
N ALA A 91 14.44 -2.94 7.73
CA ALA A 91 15.89 -3.06 7.59
C ALA A 91 16.30 -4.55 7.61
N ARG A 92 17.09 -4.98 6.62
CA ARG A 92 17.50 -6.38 6.46
C ARG A 92 18.28 -6.92 7.66
N GLU A 93 19.13 -6.09 8.25
CA GLU A 93 20.02 -6.48 9.34
C GLU A 93 19.32 -6.55 10.70
N THR A 94 18.42 -5.59 10.97
CA THR A 94 17.83 -5.42 12.32
C THR A 94 16.36 -5.80 12.39
N GLY A 95 15.69 -5.99 11.24
CA GLY A 95 14.24 -6.15 11.17
C GLY A 95 13.45 -4.89 11.55
N ALA A 96 14.11 -3.76 11.86
CA ALA A 96 13.43 -2.55 12.29
C ALA A 96 12.65 -1.91 11.12
N THR A 97 11.42 -1.49 11.38
CA THR A 97 10.63 -0.68 10.44
C THR A 97 11.24 0.71 10.30
N ARG A 98 11.38 1.19 9.06
CA ARG A 98 11.83 2.56 8.77
C ARG A 98 11.09 3.14 7.56
N VAL A 99 10.95 4.45 7.54
CA VAL A 99 10.49 5.20 6.35
C VAL A 99 11.64 5.26 5.34
N VAL A 100 11.36 4.90 4.09
CA VAL A 100 12.34 4.92 2.98
C VAL A 100 11.95 5.88 1.87
N ALA A 101 10.70 6.30 1.79
CA ALA A 101 10.26 7.31 0.84
C ALA A 101 9.09 8.14 1.37
N THR A 102 9.00 9.37 0.86
CA THR A 102 7.84 10.25 0.98
C THR A 102 7.30 10.48 -0.43
N LEU A 103 6.12 9.95 -0.72
CA LEU A 103 5.48 10.04 -2.05
C LEU A 103 4.66 11.32 -2.21
N VAL A 104 4.08 11.79 -1.11
CA VAL A 104 3.38 13.09 -1.00
C VAL A 104 3.96 13.80 0.22
N ASP A 105 4.50 15.00 0.00
CA ASP A 105 4.93 15.89 1.09
C ASP A 105 3.72 16.69 1.59
N PRO A 106 3.44 16.72 2.90
CA PRO A 106 2.30 17.46 3.44
C PRO A 106 2.39 18.98 3.15
N LYS A 107 3.57 19.51 2.83
CA LYS A 107 3.75 20.91 2.40
C LYS A 107 3.14 21.21 1.03
N ASP A 108 2.93 20.19 0.21
CA ASP A 108 2.28 20.34 -1.10
C ASP A 108 0.76 20.52 -0.96
N ARG A 109 0.23 20.40 0.26
CA ARG A 109 -1.18 20.66 0.60
C ARG A 109 -2.17 19.77 -0.15
N PHE A 110 -1.82 18.52 -0.38
CA PHE A 110 -2.74 17.54 -0.95
C PHE A 110 -3.54 16.81 0.13
N THR A 111 -4.78 16.46 -0.20
CA THR A 111 -5.59 15.46 0.50
C THR A 111 -5.72 14.23 -0.40
N VAL A 112 -5.54 13.04 0.15
CA VAL A 112 -5.66 11.75 -0.55
C VAL A 112 -7.08 11.21 -0.40
N THR A 113 -7.76 10.87 -1.49
CA THR A 113 -9.16 10.41 -1.44
C THR A 113 -9.44 9.05 -2.06
N ASP A 114 -8.51 8.52 -2.85
CA ASP A 114 -8.60 7.19 -3.45
C ASP A 114 -7.18 6.66 -3.47
N PHE A 115 -6.88 5.60 -2.72
CA PHE A 115 -5.53 5.13 -2.49
C PHE A 115 -5.45 3.62 -2.67
N ALA A 116 -4.41 3.15 -3.35
CA ALA A 116 -4.22 1.71 -3.56
C ALA A 116 -2.74 1.35 -3.77
N VAL A 117 -2.42 0.10 -3.41
CA VAL A 117 -1.19 -0.58 -3.83
C VAL A 117 -1.56 -1.80 -4.67
N ARG A 118 -1.08 -1.86 -5.91
CA ARG A 118 -1.35 -2.96 -6.85
C ARG A 118 -0.16 -3.17 -7.78
N ALA A 119 0.27 -4.43 -7.94
CA ALA A 119 1.29 -4.83 -8.92
C ALA A 119 2.60 -3.99 -8.88
N GLY A 120 3.10 -3.68 -7.67
CA GLY A 120 4.31 -2.87 -7.48
C GLY A 120 4.11 -1.36 -7.70
N GLU A 121 2.87 -0.91 -7.77
CA GLU A 121 2.50 0.49 -7.98
C GLU A 121 1.69 1.02 -6.81
N VAL A 122 1.96 2.27 -6.44
CA VAL A 122 1.12 3.06 -5.54
C VAL A 122 0.28 3.99 -6.39
N THR A 123 -1.02 4.05 -6.19
CA THR A 123 -1.92 5.00 -6.86
C THR A 123 -2.65 5.86 -5.85
N ALA A 124 -2.85 7.14 -6.17
CA ALA A 124 -3.67 8.03 -5.38
C ALA A 124 -4.48 9.02 -6.24
N THR A 125 -5.67 9.40 -5.80
CA THR A 125 -6.31 10.66 -6.20
C THR A 125 -5.95 11.73 -5.18
N LEU A 126 -5.40 12.85 -5.65
CA LEU A 126 -4.97 13.98 -4.85
C LEU A 126 -5.87 15.19 -5.10
N LEU A 127 -6.45 15.74 -4.03
CA LEU A 127 -7.14 17.03 -4.05
C LEU A 127 -6.18 18.12 -3.59
N GLY A 128 -6.03 19.19 -4.37
CA GLY A 128 -5.08 20.26 -4.10
C GLY A 128 -5.59 21.63 -4.49
N TYR A 129 -4.68 22.61 -4.49
CA TYR A 129 -5.02 24.03 -4.66
C TYR A 129 -4.25 24.62 -5.82
N SER A 130 -4.92 25.37 -6.70
CA SER A 130 -4.29 26.04 -7.84
C SER A 130 -3.46 27.26 -7.45
N SER A 131 -3.77 27.87 -6.30
CA SER A 131 -3.05 29.00 -5.73
C SER A 131 -3.29 29.12 -4.22
N THR A 132 -2.56 30.02 -3.56
CA THR A 132 -2.75 30.33 -2.14
C THR A 132 -4.03 31.09 -1.84
N ASP A 133 -4.70 31.63 -2.85
CA ASP A 133 -5.93 32.43 -2.70
C ASP A 133 -7.18 31.54 -2.60
N VAL A 134 -7.06 30.26 -2.95
CA VAL A 134 -8.14 29.28 -2.83
C VAL A 134 -8.36 28.95 -1.35
N PRO A 135 -9.59 29.11 -0.82
CA PRO A 135 -9.89 28.80 0.58
C PRO A 135 -9.61 27.33 0.94
N ASN A 136 -9.07 27.10 2.14
CA ASN A 136 -8.72 25.75 2.63
C ASN A 136 -9.91 24.77 2.71
N CYS A 137 -11.16 25.24 2.68
CA CYS A 137 -12.33 24.36 2.66
C CYS A 137 -12.49 23.61 1.33
N CYS A 138 -11.82 24.12 0.29
CA CYS A 138 -12.35 24.01 -1.07
C CYS A 138 -11.21 23.82 -2.08
N PRO A 139 -10.48 22.68 -2.03
CA PRO A 139 -9.48 22.35 -3.04
C PRO A 139 -10.12 22.33 -4.44
N ASP A 140 -9.48 22.99 -5.40
CA ASP A 140 -9.98 23.22 -6.77
C ASP A 140 -9.23 22.41 -7.84
N LEU A 141 -8.21 21.66 -7.43
CA LEU A 141 -7.48 20.72 -8.29
C LEU A 141 -7.77 19.28 -7.89
N LYS A 142 -7.87 18.41 -8.90
CA LYS A 142 -7.93 16.96 -8.75
C LYS A 142 -6.94 16.31 -9.70
N ASP A 143 -5.97 15.59 -9.14
CA ASP A 143 -4.89 14.93 -9.86
C ASP A 143 -4.86 13.43 -9.57
N GLY A 144 -4.77 12.62 -10.62
CA GLY A 144 -4.35 11.23 -10.49
C GLY A 144 -2.83 11.15 -10.32
N ALA A 145 -2.37 10.37 -9.36
CA ALA A 145 -0.96 10.15 -9.10
C ALA A 145 -0.65 8.66 -9.05
N LYS A 146 0.49 8.29 -9.62
CA LYS A 146 0.99 6.93 -9.61
C LYS A 146 2.49 6.94 -9.35
N TRP A 147 2.96 6.10 -8.44
CA TRP A 147 4.37 5.95 -8.13
C TRP A 147 4.81 4.52 -8.40
N ARG A 148 5.99 4.38 -9.00
CA ARG A 148 6.66 3.09 -9.19
C ARG A 148 8.10 3.18 -8.73
N TRP A 149 8.61 2.09 -8.18
CA TRP A 149 10.03 1.96 -7.93
C TRP A 149 10.82 1.94 -9.25
N HIS A 150 11.89 2.72 -9.31
CA HIS A 150 12.83 2.75 -10.42
C HIS A 150 14.23 3.09 -9.90
N ASN A 151 15.16 2.14 -10.00
CA ASN A 151 16.58 2.33 -9.71
C ASN A 151 16.90 3.02 -8.37
N GLY A 152 16.26 2.59 -7.27
CA GLY A 152 16.57 3.13 -5.93
C GLY A 152 15.62 4.22 -5.44
N ALA A 153 14.64 4.64 -6.23
CA ALA A 153 13.67 5.66 -5.82
C ALA A 153 12.27 5.40 -6.38
N PHE A 154 11.25 5.92 -5.69
CA PHE A 154 9.90 5.98 -6.22
C PHE A 154 9.75 7.19 -7.15
N VAL A 155 9.36 6.94 -8.40
CA VAL A 155 9.14 7.98 -9.42
C VAL A 155 7.65 8.16 -9.64
N ARG A 156 7.18 9.40 -9.56
CA ARG A 156 5.79 9.76 -9.86
C ARG A 156 5.58 9.83 -11.38
N SER A 157 4.48 9.26 -11.85
CA SER A 157 3.99 9.26 -13.23
C SER A 157 2.47 9.48 -13.25
N GLY A 158 1.92 10.03 -14.33
CA GLY A 158 0.47 10.19 -14.52
C GLY A 158 0.10 11.41 -15.37
N PRO A 159 -1.12 11.45 -15.95
CA PRO A 159 -1.61 12.65 -16.64
C PRO A 159 -1.76 13.80 -15.64
N GLN A 160 -1.16 14.95 -15.94
CA GLN A 160 -1.25 16.14 -15.08
C GLN A 160 -2.53 16.93 -15.36
N ARG A 161 -3.23 17.31 -14.29
CA ARG A 161 -4.27 18.36 -14.13
C ARG A 161 -5.48 18.36 -15.05
N SER A 162 -6.64 18.15 -14.42
CA SER A 162 -7.92 18.71 -14.82
C SER A 162 -8.41 19.68 -13.73
N ARG A 163 -8.94 20.85 -14.11
CA ARG A 163 -9.65 21.74 -13.18
C ARG A 163 -10.99 21.11 -12.82
N SER A 164 -11.29 21.02 -11.53
CA SER A 164 -12.63 20.65 -11.08
C SER A 164 -13.55 21.86 -11.30
N VAL A 165 -14.72 21.64 -11.90
CA VAL A 165 -15.76 22.67 -12.16
C VAL A 165 -16.90 22.50 -11.17
#